data_AF-A0AAE9Y689-F1
#
_entry.id   AF-A0AAE9Y689-F1
#
_cell.length_a   1.000
_cell.length_b   1.000
_cell.length_c   1.000
_cell.angle_alpha   90.00
_cell.angle_beta   90.00
_cell.angle_gamma   90.00
#
_symmetry.space_group_name_H-M   'P 1'
#
loop_
_entity.id
_entity.type
_entity.pdbx_description
1 polymer ?
#
loop_
_entity_poly.entity_id
_entity_poly.type
_entity_poly.pdbx_seq_one_letter_code
_entity_poly.pdbx_strand_id
1 'polypeptide(L)'
;MATLSFEGETHGELVVKVRRWLASVEGEEEAVTGAADAISQGAELTKEALRIIAASAPEPIAQNELVKALTGAGYKATDATKDALIDGLDSVEEVTGGSVVKRARDVAEQAVYEMNAQVARQILKSLRPR
;
A
#
# COMPACT_ATOMS: atom_id res chain seq x y z
N MET A 1 -24.38 -18.50 -11.92
CA MET A 1 -23.64 -17.30 -12.39
C MET A 1 -24.53 -16.10 -12.13
N ALA A 2 -24.06 -15.12 -11.36
CA ALA A 2 -24.81 -13.89 -11.18
C ALA A 2 -24.72 -13.07 -12.48
N THR A 3 -25.85 -12.89 -13.17
CA THR A 3 -25.93 -12.07 -14.37
C THR A 3 -26.33 -10.67 -13.96
N LEU A 4 -25.45 -9.70 -14.16
CA LEU A 4 -25.71 -8.28 -13.94
C LEU A 4 -26.21 -7.64 -15.24
N SER A 5 -27.40 -7.05 -15.22
CA SER A 5 -27.96 -6.30 -16.34
C SER A 5 -28.10 -4.82 -15.96
N PHE A 6 -27.58 -3.94 -16.81
CA PHE A 6 -27.75 -2.49 -16.68
C PHE A 6 -28.71 -2.02 -17.77
N GLU A 7 -29.82 -1.38 -17.39
CA GLU A 7 -30.83 -0.93 -18.35
C GLU A 7 -30.53 0.50 -18.85
N GLY A 8 -30.53 0.65 -20.19
CA GLY A 8 -30.74 1.91 -20.90
C GLY A 8 -29.81 3.09 -20.58
N GLU A 9 -28.49 2.97 -20.79
CA GLU A 9 -27.57 4.08 -20.51
C GLU A 9 -26.40 4.14 -21.49
N THR A 10 -25.93 5.36 -21.74
CA THR A 10 -24.82 5.63 -22.67
C THR A 10 -23.55 4.89 -22.25
N HIS A 11 -22.62 4.65 -23.18
CA HIS A 11 -21.38 3.91 -22.87
C HIS A 11 -20.63 4.46 -21.65
N GLY A 12 -20.64 5.78 -21.43
CA GLY A 12 -19.99 6.42 -20.28
C GLY A 12 -20.62 6.03 -18.94
N GLU A 13 -21.94 6.01 -18.86
CA GLU A 13 -22.69 5.66 -17.64
C GLU A 13 -22.51 4.18 -17.28
N LEU A 14 -22.48 3.30 -18.29
CA LEU A 14 -22.15 1.87 -18.11
C LEU A 14 -20.75 1.68 -17.52
N VAL A 15 -19.74 2.40 -18.03
CA VAL A 15 -18.36 2.32 -17.54
C VAL A 15 -18.26 2.79 -16.10
N VAL A 16 -18.97 3.85 -15.71
CA VAL A 16 -18.99 4.35 -14.32
C VAL A 16 -19.60 3.32 -13.37
N LYS A 17 -20.72 2.70 -13.73
CA LYS A 17 -21.39 1.69 -12.89
C LYS A 17 -20.54 0.43 -12.73
N VAL A 18 -19.89 -0.04 -13.80
CA VAL A 18 -18.97 -1.19 -13.74
C VAL A 18 -17.75 -0.87 -12.87
N ARG A 19 -17.15 0.31 -13.01
CA ARG A 19 -16.01 0.71 -12.16
C ARG A 19 -16.39 0.80 -10.68
N ARG A 20 -17.59 1.33 -10.39
CA ARG A 20 -18.11 1.38 -9.01
C ARG A 20 -18.34 -0.01 -8.44
N TRP A 21 -18.86 -0.93 -9.25
CA TRP A 21 -19.08 -2.31 -8.85
C TRP A 21 -17.76 -3.06 -8.60
N LEU A 22 -16.78 -2.93 -9.50
CA LEU A 22 -15.45 -3.51 -9.29
C LEU A 22 -14.80 -2.97 -8.02
N ALA A 23 -14.88 -1.65 -7.78
CA ALA A 23 -14.36 -1.05 -6.56
C ALA A 23 -15.09 -1.51 -5.29
N SER A 24 -16.39 -1.85 -5.37
CA SER A 24 -17.11 -2.43 -4.23
C SER A 24 -16.75 -3.89 -3.96
N VAL A 25 -16.39 -4.65 -5.01
CA VAL A 25 -15.94 -6.04 -4.88
C VAL A 25 -14.48 -6.11 -4.42
N GLU A 26 -13.63 -5.22 -4.94
CA GLU A 26 -12.21 -5.12 -4.55
C GLU A 26 -12.02 -4.47 -3.17
N GLY A 27 -13.01 -3.68 -2.71
CA GLY A 27 -12.97 -2.97 -1.43
C GLY A 27 -13.35 -3.79 -0.20
N GLU A 28 -13.78 -5.06 -0.36
CA GLU A 28 -14.24 -5.88 0.76
C GLU A 28 -13.21 -6.84 1.37
N GLU A 29 -12.01 -7.08 0.79
CA GLU A 29 -11.10 -8.12 1.36
C GLU A 29 -9.59 -7.84 1.51
N GLU A 30 -8.92 -6.88 0.83
CA GLU A 30 -7.43 -6.91 0.81
C GLU A 30 -6.63 -5.64 1.20
N ALA A 31 -7.19 -4.43 1.16
CA ALA A 31 -6.32 -3.23 1.15
C ALA A 31 -5.93 -2.68 2.53
N VAL A 32 -6.77 -2.82 3.56
CA VAL A 32 -6.54 -2.19 4.88
C VAL A 32 -5.92 -3.18 5.88
N THR A 33 -6.19 -4.48 5.71
CA THR A 33 -5.63 -5.54 6.57
C THR A 33 -4.17 -5.88 6.22
N GLY A 34 -3.64 -5.47 5.06
CA GLY A 34 -2.32 -5.92 4.58
C GLY A 34 -1.10 -5.15 5.11
N ALA A 35 -1.20 -3.84 5.36
CA ALA A 35 -0.02 -3.01 5.64
C ALA A 35 0.44 -3.09 7.10
N ALA A 36 -0.47 -2.99 8.07
CA ALA A 36 -0.16 -3.11 9.50
C ALA A 36 0.32 -4.53 9.85
N ASP A 37 -0.29 -5.55 9.24
CA ASP A 37 0.13 -6.94 9.39
C ASP A 37 1.53 -7.17 8.78
N ALA A 38 1.81 -6.60 7.59
CA ALA A 38 3.14 -6.69 6.99
C ALA A 38 4.22 -6.00 7.84
N ILE A 39 3.92 -4.84 8.43
CA ILE A 39 4.81 -4.13 9.35
C ILE A 39 5.06 -4.97 10.61
N SER A 40 4.01 -5.57 11.17
CA SER A 40 4.13 -6.44 12.35
C SER A 40 4.97 -7.68 12.07
N GLN A 41 4.75 -8.34 10.93
CA GLN A 41 5.56 -9.50 10.50
C GLN A 41 7.02 -9.09 10.24
N GLY A 42 7.26 -7.93 9.63
CA GLY A 42 8.61 -7.40 9.40
C GLY A 42 9.36 -7.11 10.71
N ALA A 43 8.66 -6.60 11.72
CA ALA A 43 9.21 -6.36 13.05
C ALA A 43 9.65 -7.68 13.73
N GLU A 44 8.79 -8.71 13.69
CA GLU A 44 9.12 -10.02 14.25
C GLU A 44 10.28 -10.70 13.50
N LEU A 45 10.31 -10.60 12.17
CA LEU A 45 11.44 -11.09 11.36
C LEU A 45 12.75 -10.39 11.74
N THR A 46 12.71 -9.08 11.99
CA THR A 46 13.89 -8.30 12.39
C THR A 46 14.38 -8.71 13.78
N LYS A 47 13.47 -8.94 14.74
CA LYS A 47 13.83 -9.47 16.07
C LYS A 47 14.44 -10.86 15.96
N GLU A 48 13.89 -11.73 15.13
CA GLU A 48 14.43 -13.06 14.91
C GLU A 48 15.83 -13.01 14.29
N ALA A 49 16.07 -12.12 13.33
CA ALA A 49 17.41 -11.90 12.78
C ALA A 49 18.41 -11.46 13.86
N LEU A 50 18.02 -10.51 14.71
CA LEU A 50 18.83 -10.07 15.85
C LEU A 50 19.11 -11.21 16.83
N ARG A 51 18.13 -12.08 17.09
CA ARG A 51 18.30 -13.29 17.89
C ARG A 51 19.35 -14.23 17.32
N ILE A 52 19.24 -14.51 16.02
CA ILE A 52 20.16 -15.41 15.30
C ILE A 52 21.58 -14.84 15.32
N ILE A 53 21.74 -13.53 15.09
CA ILE A 53 23.04 -12.86 15.14
C ILE A 53 23.66 -12.98 16.54
N ALA A 54 22.88 -12.70 17.60
CA ALA A 54 23.34 -12.83 18.97
C ALA A 54 23.70 -14.28 19.33
N ALA A 55 22.92 -15.25 18.88
CA ALA A 55 23.16 -16.68 19.09
C ALA A 55 24.35 -17.22 18.29
N SER A 56 24.70 -16.58 17.17
CA SER A 56 25.84 -16.95 16.33
C SER A 56 27.17 -16.43 16.88
N ALA A 57 27.15 -15.57 17.90
CA ALA A 57 28.36 -15.09 18.55
C ALA A 57 29.05 -16.22 19.33
N PRO A 58 30.41 -16.28 19.35
CA PRO A 58 31.14 -17.22 20.19
C PRO A 58 30.69 -17.13 21.66
N GLU A 59 30.72 -18.26 22.37
CA GLU A 59 30.13 -18.41 23.70
C GLU A 59 30.53 -17.32 24.73
N PRO A 60 31.80 -16.86 24.80
CA PRO A 60 32.18 -15.75 25.69
C PRO A 60 31.54 -14.40 25.34
N ILE A 61 31.18 -14.19 24.07
CA ILE A 61 30.55 -12.98 23.54
C ILE A 61 29.02 -13.08 23.68
N ALA A 62 28.43 -14.24 23.36
CA ALA A 62 26.99 -14.47 23.50
C ALA A 62 26.52 -14.36 24.96
N GLN A 63 27.35 -14.78 25.92
CA GLN A 63 27.05 -14.65 27.35
C GLN A 63 27.31 -13.25 27.91
N ASN A 64 27.94 -12.37 27.14
CA ASN A 64 28.29 -11.02 27.58
C ASN A 64 27.02 -10.17 27.78
N GLU A 65 26.89 -9.56 28.96
CA GLU A 65 25.73 -8.72 29.31
C GLU A 65 25.55 -7.51 28.39
N LEU A 66 26.63 -6.97 27.83
CA LEU A 66 26.55 -5.90 26.83
C LEU A 66 25.84 -6.36 25.55
N VAL A 67 26.14 -7.56 25.07
CA VAL A 67 25.55 -8.10 23.83
C VAL A 67 24.08 -8.43 24.03
N LYS A 68 23.72 -8.99 25.20
CA LYS A 68 22.32 -9.21 25.58
C LYS A 68 21.56 -7.89 25.70
N ALA A 69 22.15 -6.88 26.35
CA ALA A 69 21.55 -5.56 26.49
C ALA A 69 21.35 -4.87 25.13
N LEU A 70 22.33 -4.97 24.22
CA LEU A 70 22.24 -4.45 22.86
C LEU A 70 21.13 -5.15 22.04
N THR A 71 21.03 -6.47 22.15
CA THR A 71 19.96 -7.24 21.47
C THR A 71 18.58 -6.83 21.99
N GLY A 72 18.43 -6.71 23.31
CA GLY A 72 17.19 -6.22 23.93
C GLY A 72 16.86 -4.78 23.57
N ALA A 73 17.86 -3.90 23.44
CA ALA A 73 17.67 -2.54 22.95
C ALA A 73 17.22 -2.53 21.49
N GLY A 74 17.78 -3.40 20.66
CA GLY A 74 17.36 -3.61 19.27
C GLY A 74 15.89 -4.01 19.17
N TYR A 75 15.42 -4.94 20.01
CA TYR A 75 14.00 -5.32 20.04
C TYR A 75 13.10 -4.15 20.37
N LYS A 76 13.44 -3.38 21.42
CA LYS A 76 12.67 -2.20 21.82
C LYS A 76 12.63 -1.14 20.73
N ALA A 77 13.74 -0.91 20.04
CA ALA A 77 13.80 0.03 18.92
C ALA A 77 12.94 -0.44 17.74
N THR A 78 12.97 -1.74 17.42
CA THR A 78 12.10 -2.33 16.39
C THR A 78 10.63 -2.21 16.75
N ASP A 79 10.25 -2.48 18.00
CA ASP A 79 8.87 -2.31 18.48
C ASP A 79 8.42 -0.86 18.40
N ALA A 80 9.22 0.08 18.91
CA ALA A 80 8.89 1.51 18.84
C ALA A 80 8.75 2.00 17.38
N THR A 81 9.55 1.46 16.45
CA THR A 81 9.46 1.80 15.03
C THR A 81 8.19 1.21 14.39
N LYS A 82 7.87 -0.05 14.70
CA LYS A 82 6.65 -0.73 14.26
C LYS A 82 5.41 0.03 14.73
N ASP A 83 5.35 0.35 16.03
CA ASP A 83 4.22 1.07 16.64
C ASP A 83 4.09 2.47 15.99
N ALA A 84 5.17 3.23 15.85
CA ALA A 84 5.13 4.54 15.19
C ALA A 84 4.69 4.49 13.71
N LEU A 85 5.03 3.41 12.99
CA LEU A 85 4.58 3.21 11.62
C LEU A 85 3.10 2.84 11.55
N ILE A 86 2.61 1.98 12.44
CA ILE A 86 1.19 1.62 12.52
C ILE A 86 0.36 2.84 12.91
N ASP A 87 0.76 3.55 13.98
CA ASP A 87 0.11 4.79 14.41
C ASP A 87 0.11 5.84 13.30
N GLY A 88 1.18 5.89 12.49
CA GLY A 88 1.28 6.75 11.32
C GLY A 88 0.31 6.37 10.20
N LEU A 89 0.10 5.07 9.95
CA LEU A 89 -0.90 4.60 9.01
C LEU A 89 -2.31 4.93 9.48
N ASP A 90 -2.62 4.67 10.75
CA ASP A 90 -3.91 4.98 11.37
C ASP A 90 -4.17 6.50 11.35
N SER A 91 -3.16 7.32 11.65
CA SER A 91 -3.25 8.79 11.59
C SER A 91 -3.46 9.30 10.17
N VAL A 92 -2.82 8.68 9.16
CA VAL A 92 -3.05 9.02 7.76
C VAL A 92 -4.45 8.59 7.33
N GLU A 93 -4.93 7.42 7.75
CA GLU A 93 -6.30 6.99 7.48
C GLU A 93 -7.33 7.95 8.11
N GLU A 94 -7.13 8.33 9.37
CA GLU A 94 -8.02 9.22 10.13
C GLU A 94 -8.00 10.66 9.60
N VAL A 95 -6.82 11.25 9.36
CA VAL A 95 -6.68 12.63 8.85
C VAL A 95 -7.13 12.73 7.40
N THR A 96 -7.01 11.67 6.62
CA THR A 96 -7.34 11.71 5.21
C THR A 96 -8.74 11.19 4.90
N GLY A 97 -9.34 10.28 5.68
CA GLY A 97 -10.64 9.69 5.38
C GLY A 97 -10.75 9.13 3.95
N GLY A 98 -9.62 8.69 3.36
CA GLY A 98 -9.51 8.29 1.94
C GLY A 98 -9.39 9.44 0.92
N SER A 99 -9.33 10.70 1.34
CA SER A 99 -9.30 11.89 0.48
C SER A 99 -7.94 12.18 -0.17
N VAL A 100 -6.82 11.75 0.41
CA VAL A 100 -5.49 11.91 -0.23
C VAL A 100 -5.32 10.93 -1.38
N VAL A 101 -5.83 9.70 -1.24
CA VAL A 101 -5.89 8.74 -2.36
C VAL A 101 -6.78 9.27 -3.48
N LYS A 102 -7.96 9.83 -3.15
CA LYS A 102 -8.80 10.53 -4.15
C LYS A 102 -8.08 11.70 -4.80
N ARG A 103 -7.46 12.62 -4.04
CA ARG A 103 -6.72 13.77 -4.62
C ARG A 103 -5.54 13.34 -5.49
N ALA A 104 -4.76 12.34 -5.07
CA ALA A 104 -3.66 11.82 -5.88
C ALA A 104 -4.16 11.16 -7.16
N ARG A 105 -5.28 10.42 -7.09
CA ARG A 105 -5.95 9.83 -8.25
C ARG A 105 -6.56 10.89 -9.16
N ASP A 106 -7.19 11.92 -8.61
CA ASP A 106 -7.79 13.04 -9.36
C ASP A 106 -6.70 13.87 -10.05
N VAL A 107 -5.59 14.15 -9.36
CA VAL A 107 -4.42 14.84 -9.95
C VAL A 107 -3.75 13.97 -11.02
N ALA A 108 -3.61 12.67 -10.78
CA ALA A 108 -3.06 11.75 -11.77
C ALA A 108 -4.00 11.60 -12.98
N GLU A 109 -5.31 11.47 -12.76
CA GLU A 109 -6.32 11.37 -13.81
C GLU A 109 -6.41 12.67 -14.61
N GLN A 110 -6.39 13.83 -13.94
CA GLN A 110 -6.34 15.13 -14.60
C GLN A 110 -5.04 15.34 -15.38
N ALA A 111 -3.89 15.00 -14.81
CA ALA A 111 -2.61 15.06 -15.51
C ALA A 111 -2.57 14.10 -16.71
N VAL A 112 -3.13 12.89 -16.56
CA VAL A 112 -3.27 11.94 -17.66
C VAL A 112 -4.24 12.46 -18.70
N TYR A 113 -5.39 13.04 -18.36
CA TYR A 113 -6.32 13.63 -19.35
C TYR A 113 -5.70 14.81 -20.10
N GLU A 114 -4.99 15.70 -19.39
CA GLU A 114 -4.27 16.83 -20.01
C GLU A 114 -3.17 16.32 -20.94
N MET A 115 -2.41 15.32 -20.51
CA MET A 115 -1.35 14.71 -21.33
C MET A 115 -1.94 13.88 -22.49
N ASN A 116 -3.07 13.20 -22.29
CA ASN A 116 -3.68 12.26 -23.24
C ASN A 116 -4.52 12.98 -24.30
N ALA A 117 -5.20 14.09 -24.02
CA ALA A 117 -6.01 14.75 -25.04
C ALA A 117 -5.17 15.36 -26.18
N GLN A 118 -3.99 15.91 -25.89
CA GLN A 118 -3.11 16.49 -26.90
C GLN A 118 -2.17 15.44 -27.50
N VAL A 119 -1.56 14.57 -26.67
CA VAL A 119 -0.66 13.52 -27.16
C VAL A 119 -1.44 12.42 -27.88
N ALA A 120 -2.63 12.02 -27.42
CA ALA A 120 -3.44 11.05 -28.16
C ALA A 120 -4.00 11.63 -29.46
N ARG A 121 -4.30 12.94 -29.55
CA ARG A 121 -4.62 13.56 -30.85
C ARG A 121 -3.43 13.55 -31.82
N GLN A 122 -2.20 13.69 -31.32
CA GLN A 122 -0.99 13.58 -32.13
C GLN A 122 -0.69 12.14 -32.54
N ILE A 123 -0.88 11.17 -31.64
CA ILE A 123 -0.75 9.74 -31.92
C ILE A 123 -1.84 9.27 -32.90
N LEU A 124 -3.08 9.73 -32.76
CA LEU A 124 -4.16 9.41 -33.71
C LEU A 124 -3.95 10.05 -35.09
N LYS A 125 -3.29 11.22 -35.16
CA LYS A 125 -2.88 11.82 -36.43
C LYS A 125 -1.75 11.06 -37.11
N SER A 126 -0.80 10.51 -36.36
CA SER A 126 0.32 9.74 -36.93
C SER A 126 -0.07 8.33 -37.37
N LEU A 127 -1.19 7.79 -36.86
CA LEU A 127 -1.72 6.46 -37.20
C LEU A 127 -2.76 6.45 -38.32
N ARG A 128 -3.16 7.61 -38.87
CA ARG A 128 -4.10 7.68 -39.99
C ARG A 128 -3.32 7.53 -41.31
N PRO A 129 -3.51 6.45 -42.09
CA PRO A 129 -2.97 6.38 -43.44
C PRO A 129 -3.68 7.41 -44.31
N ARG A 130 -2.96 7.98 -45.29
CA ARG A 130 -3.53 8.86 -46.32
C ARG A 130 -4.61 8.17 -47.13
#